data_AF-A0A971RTX8-F1
#
_entry.id   AF-A0A971RTX8-F1
#
_cell.length_a   1.000
_cell.length_b   1.000
_cell.length_c   1.000
_cell.angle_alpha   90.00
_cell.angle_beta   90.00
_cell.angle_gamma   90.00
#
_symmetry.space_group_name_H-M   'P 1'
#
loop_
_entity.id
_entity.type
_entity.pdbx_description
1 polymer ?
#
loop_
_entity_poly.entity_id
_entity_poly.type
_entity_poly.pdbx_seq_one_letter_code
_entity_poly.pdbx_strand_id
1 'polypeptide(L)'
;MDLSGQIVLAYLEEDDTRRVLYRVRPLMSEQGPITLEDLEAYGEEGYLRVAPDRQEQHSFKDRMGALGSLCVIDLRDTQASLGKVRPNKNYQPGRGETNRYIVYSDAVKALPRDLVYEVVTGANSVKALTGLYYLREGGRISGPHCPDNSLSCPDSQVLMPDCERLFLVEMPDHSSRMFYWPLREETPPQQAMPRQAMPEEPAPGQDGAPSPDFQPSPEQPTAEAARLAAPVPALALQEQFAMAAAQLHRVLSLSGFDISPPQAAHLLLLCLLSCRLQLVGDNLADARYAALILLGLLPDGQAAMDTQVVNDEGLPLQLMYSDSSSMRRRIKRYLASPWPVVRLFSARGIPDMAPDFERLDLGALRAGLSGRRPPLSLQDEARLGALYGRLSHEGCALPLQLRARMADYLGYSAQLSQLEEESAFDLALRAYALPYLQARGYGDEEISELLDIENL
;
A
#
# COMPACT_ATOMS: atom_id res chain seq x y z
N MET A 1 -19.47 -12.46 -1.51
CA MET A 1 -20.32 -12.15 -0.35
C MET A 1 -21.61 -11.42 -0.74
N ASP A 2 -22.74 -11.81 -0.15
CA ASP A 2 -23.98 -11.02 -0.19
C ASP A 2 -24.10 -10.24 1.13
N LEU A 3 -24.21 -8.91 1.04
CA LEU A 3 -24.34 -8.02 2.21
C LEU A 3 -25.81 -7.78 2.59
N SER A 4 -26.74 -8.36 1.84
CA SER A 4 -28.18 -8.17 2.05
C SER A 4 -28.62 -8.68 3.42
N GLY A 5 -29.44 -7.89 4.11
CA GLY A 5 -29.94 -8.22 5.46
C GLY A 5 -28.95 -7.95 6.59
N GLN A 6 -27.77 -7.37 6.29
CA GLN A 6 -26.72 -7.15 7.29
C GLN A 6 -26.47 -5.66 7.52
N ILE A 7 -25.94 -5.35 8.70
CA ILE A 7 -25.23 -4.10 8.96
C ILE A 7 -23.75 -4.42 9.07
N VAL A 8 -22.93 -3.67 8.36
CA VAL A 8 -21.51 -3.95 8.18
C VAL A 8 -20.70 -2.72 8.56
N LEU A 9 -19.76 -2.87 9.49
CA LEU A 9 -18.76 -1.83 9.75
C LEU A 9 -17.86 -1.71 8.54
N ALA A 10 -17.60 -0.49 8.09
CA ALA A 10 -16.82 -0.24 6.90
C ALA A 10 -15.89 0.98 7.07
N TYR A 11 -14.85 1.00 6.24
CA TYR A 11 -13.91 2.11 6.14
C TYR A 11 -14.23 2.97 4.92
N LEU A 12 -14.47 4.26 5.14
CA LEU A 12 -14.73 5.24 4.09
C LEU A 12 -13.44 5.98 3.72
N GLU A 13 -13.19 6.09 2.43
CA GLU A 13 -12.03 6.79 1.89
C GLU A 13 -12.43 7.66 0.69
N GLU A 14 -11.80 8.83 0.58
CA GLU A 14 -11.85 9.68 -0.61
C GLU A 14 -10.66 9.34 -1.50
N ASP A 15 -10.90 8.67 -2.63
CA ASP A 15 -9.82 8.15 -3.49
C ASP A 15 -9.40 9.10 -4.61
N ASP A 16 -10.27 10.05 -4.99
CA ASP A 16 -9.92 11.15 -5.90
C ASP A 16 -10.47 12.47 -5.34
N THR A 17 -9.58 13.26 -4.73
CA THR A 17 -9.92 14.57 -4.14
C THR A 17 -10.25 15.64 -5.17
N ARG A 18 -9.83 15.48 -6.43
CA ARG A 18 -10.16 16.41 -7.52
C ARG A 18 -11.58 16.18 -8.02
N ARG A 19 -12.02 14.92 -8.03
CA ARG A 19 -13.36 14.52 -8.51
C ARG A 19 -14.36 14.25 -7.39
N VAL A 20 -13.91 14.31 -6.14
CA VAL A 20 -14.72 14.06 -4.92
C VAL A 20 -15.40 12.69 -5.02
N LEU A 21 -14.59 11.68 -5.29
CA LEU A 21 -15.05 10.30 -5.37
C LEU A 21 -14.75 9.60 -4.05
N TYR A 22 -15.78 8.90 -3.56
CA TYR A 22 -15.68 8.11 -2.34
C TYR A 22 -15.74 6.63 -2.68
N ARG A 23 -15.05 5.84 -1.87
CA ARG A 23 -15.09 4.39 -1.88
C ARG A 23 -15.18 3.87 -0.46
N VAL A 24 -15.78 2.71 -0.29
CA VAL A 24 -16.00 2.11 1.03
C VAL A 24 -15.53 0.66 1.02
N ARG A 25 -14.78 0.27 2.04
CA ARG A 25 -14.31 -1.10 2.23
C ARG A 25 -15.02 -1.74 3.41
N PRO A 26 -15.77 -2.83 3.19
CA PRO A 26 -16.35 -3.62 4.28
C PRO A 26 -15.23 -4.15 5.21
N LEU A 27 -15.42 -4.10 6.53
CA LEU A 27 -14.43 -4.54 7.51
C LEU A 27 -14.92 -5.76 8.30
N MET A 28 -16.09 -5.66 8.91
CA MET A 28 -16.68 -6.73 9.72
C MET A 28 -18.19 -6.61 9.79
N SER A 29 -18.88 -7.72 9.97
CA SER A 29 -20.30 -7.77 10.32
C SER A 29 -20.47 -8.21 11.78
N GLU A 30 -21.72 -8.35 12.21
CA GLU A 30 -22.05 -8.90 13.53
C GLU A 30 -21.51 -10.32 13.75
N GLN A 31 -21.27 -11.08 12.67
CA GLN A 31 -20.73 -12.43 12.71
C GLN A 31 -19.20 -12.47 12.81
N GLY A 32 -18.53 -11.34 12.60
CA GLY A 32 -17.07 -11.20 12.69
C GLY A 32 -16.44 -10.51 11.47
N PRO A 33 -15.10 -10.53 11.38
CA PRO A 33 -14.36 -9.92 10.28
C PRO A 33 -14.76 -10.50 8.94
N ILE A 34 -14.86 -9.64 7.93
CA ILE A 34 -15.05 -10.09 6.56
C ILE A 34 -13.76 -10.78 6.10
N THR A 35 -13.90 -11.99 5.55
CA THR A 35 -12.75 -12.77 5.11
C THR A 35 -12.06 -12.12 3.92
N LEU A 36 -10.77 -12.42 3.74
CA LEU A 36 -10.04 -11.94 2.55
C LEU A 36 -10.66 -12.47 1.25
N GLU A 37 -11.17 -13.70 1.25
CA GLU A 37 -11.86 -14.30 0.10
C GLU A 37 -13.13 -13.51 -0.26
N ASP A 38 -13.89 -13.07 0.74
CA ASP A 38 -15.10 -12.25 0.53
C ASP A 38 -14.77 -10.84 0.04
N LEU A 39 -13.67 -10.24 0.51
CA LEU A 39 -13.20 -8.94 0.03
C LEU A 39 -12.73 -9.01 -1.42
N GLU A 40 -12.03 -10.09 -1.80
CA GLU A 40 -11.55 -10.31 -3.16
C GLU A 40 -12.70 -10.41 -4.19
N ALA A 41 -13.89 -10.82 -3.75
CA ALA A 41 -15.08 -10.79 -4.60
C ALA A 41 -15.43 -9.37 -5.07
N TYR A 42 -15.04 -8.33 -4.33
CA TYR A 42 -15.28 -6.92 -4.69
C TYR A 42 -14.18 -6.29 -5.57
N GLY A 43 -13.04 -6.97 -5.76
CA GLY A 43 -11.89 -6.49 -6.52
C GLY A 43 -10.59 -6.55 -5.71
N GLU A 44 -9.48 -6.12 -6.32
CA GLU A 44 -8.13 -6.28 -5.75
C GLU A 44 -7.94 -5.62 -4.38
N GLU A 45 -8.61 -4.48 -4.14
CA GLU A 45 -8.51 -3.74 -2.88
C GLU A 45 -9.71 -3.99 -1.94
N GLY A 46 -10.72 -4.74 -2.38
CA GLY A 46 -11.94 -5.01 -1.60
C GLY A 46 -12.87 -3.80 -1.40
N TYR A 47 -12.70 -2.73 -2.16
CA TYR A 47 -13.53 -1.53 -2.08
C TYR A 47 -14.73 -1.57 -3.03
N LEU A 48 -15.79 -0.89 -2.60
CA LEU A 48 -16.96 -0.56 -3.40
C LEU A 48 -16.98 0.94 -3.67
N ARG A 49 -17.22 1.32 -4.92
CA ARG A 49 -17.41 2.73 -5.29
C ARG A 49 -18.71 3.25 -4.67
N VAL A 50 -18.67 4.37 -3.94
CA VAL A 50 -19.90 5.00 -3.45
C VAL A 50 -20.48 5.87 -4.56
N ALA A 51 -21.70 5.54 -4.98
CA ALA A 51 -22.43 6.30 -5.99
C ALA A 51 -23.54 7.12 -5.33
N PRO A 52 -23.74 8.40 -5.73
CA PRO A 52 -24.79 9.22 -5.17
C PRO A 52 -26.16 8.61 -5.47
N ASP A 53 -26.97 8.44 -4.42
CA ASP A 53 -28.40 8.16 -4.58
C ASP A 53 -29.12 9.37 -5.20
N ARG A 54 -30.25 9.12 -5.87
CA ARG A 54 -31.05 10.14 -6.56
C ARG A 54 -31.46 11.28 -5.62
N GLN A 55 -31.72 10.99 -4.35
CA GLN A 55 -32.16 11.99 -3.38
C GLN A 55 -31.02 12.83 -2.78
N GLU A 56 -29.77 12.40 -2.95
CA GLU A 56 -28.60 13.00 -2.30
C GLU A 56 -27.63 13.67 -3.27
N GLN A 57 -27.97 13.81 -4.56
CA GLN A 57 -27.05 14.30 -5.59
C GLN A 57 -26.42 15.68 -5.26
N HIS A 58 -27.16 16.57 -4.59
CA HIS A 58 -26.70 17.91 -4.26
C HIS A 58 -26.00 18.02 -2.90
N SER A 59 -26.18 17.05 -2.01
CA SER A 59 -25.59 17.02 -0.66
C SER A 59 -24.56 15.91 -0.47
N PHE A 60 -24.32 15.10 -1.51
CA PHE A 60 -23.48 13.90 -1.47
C PHE A 60 -22.09 14.19 -0.90
N LYS A 61 -21.41 15.21 -1.43
CA LYS A 61 -20.06 15.59 -1.01
C LYS A 61 -20.01 15.92 0.48
N ASP A 62 -20.86 16.85 0.91
CA ASP A 62 -20.88 17.34 2.29
C ASP A 62 -21.25 16.22 3.26
N ARG A 63 -22.20 15.36 2.88
CA ARG A 63 -22.62 14.23 3.70
C ARG A 63 -21.52 13.19 3.84
N MET A 64 -20.92 12.74 2.74
CA MET A 64 -19.87 11.72 2.77
C MET A 64 -18.63 12.21 3.52
N GLY A 65 -18.23 13.47 3.32
CA GLY A 65 -17.13 14.09 4.07
C GLY A 65 -17.39 14.21 5.57
N ALA A 66 -18.66 14.36 5.98
CA ALA A 66 -19.04 14.45 7.40
C ALA A 66 -19.08 13.11 8.14
N LEU A 67 -19.06 11.96 7.45
CA LEU A 67 -19.13 10.63 8.07
C LEU A 67 -17.85 10.24 8.83
N GLY A 68 -16.71 10.84 8.48
CA GLY A 68 -15.39 10.41 8.97
C GLY A 68 -14.92 9.10 8.31
N SER A 69 -13.85 8.51 8.85
CA SER A 69 -13.21 7.32 8.27
C SER A 69 -13.94 6.00 8.56
N LEU A 70 -14.70 5.92 9.66
CA LEU A 70 -15.53 4.75 9.97
C LEU A 70 -17.01 5.04 9.72
N CYS A 71 -17.65 4.15 8.97
CA CYS A 71 -19.07 4.23 8.65
C CYS A 71 -19.72 2.84 8.73
N VAL A 72 -21.01 2.76 8.45
CA VAL A 72 -21.73 1.49 8.31
C VAL A 72 -22.39 1.40 6.95
N ILE A 73 -22.35 0.21 6.37
CA ILE A 73 -23.20 -0.18 5.25
C ILE A 73 -24.43 -0.86 5.87
N ASP A 74 -25.58 -0.20 5.85
CA ASP A 74 -26.81 -0.66 6.49
C ASP A 74 -27.80 -1.18 5.43
N LEU A 75 -27.83 -2.50 5.27
CA LEU A 75 -28.68 -3.23 4.32
C LEU A 75 -29.65 -4.18 5.03
N ARG A 76 -29.97 -3.91 6.31
CA ARG A 76 -30.86 -4.76 7.13
C ARG A 76 -32.28 -4.85 6.56
N ASP A 77 -32.79 -3.75 6.00
CA ASP A 77 -34.08 -3.75 5.30
C ASP A 77 -33.88 -4.33 3.90
N THR A 78 -34.13 -5.63 3.77
CA THR A 78 -33.93 -6.38 2.52
C THR A 78 -34.79 -5.87 1.37
N GLN A 79 -35.93 -5.23 1.63
CA GLN A 79 -36.77 -4.67 0.56
C GLN A 79 -36.21 -3.33 0.07
N ALA A 80 -35.81 -2.45 0.99
CA ALA A 80 -35.21 -1.16 0.66
C ALA A 80 -33.78 -1.28 0.11
N SER A 81 -33.07 -2.36 0.46
CA SER A 81 -31.67 -2.60 0.07
C SER A 81 -31.50 -3.28 -1.29
N LEU A 82 -32.58 -3.76 -1.90
CA LEU A 82 -32.54 -4.45 -3.20
C LEU A 82 -31.90 -3.57 -4.27
N GLY A 83 -30.83 -4.07 -4.88
CA GLY A 83 -30.09 -3.38 -5.94
C GLY A 83 -29.22 -2.21 -5.44
N LYS A 84 -29.06 -2.03 -4.12
CA LYS A 84 -28.19 -1.00 -3.56
C LYS A 84 -26.70 -1.30 -3.77
N VAL A 85 -26.33 -2.57 -3.84
CA VAL A 85 -25.02 -3.03 -4.28
C VAL A 85 -25.16 -3.64 -5.67
N ARG A 86 -24.36 -3.16 -6.63
CA ARG A 86 -24.42 -3.66 -8.02
C ARG A 86 -23.08 -3.56 -8.73
N PRO A 87 -22.87 -4.32 -9.82
CA PRO A 87 -21.68 -4.16 -10.65
C PRO A 87 -21.51 -2.73 -11.17
N ASN A 88 -20.28 -2.24 -11.15
CA ASN A 88 -19.91 -0.92 -11.64
C ASN A 88 -19.79 -0.95 -13.18
N LYS A 89 -20.66 -0.20 -13.85
CA LYS A 89 -20.64 -0.08 -15.32
C LYS A 89 -19.38 0.64 -15.83
N ASN A 90 -18.76 1.45 -14.99
CA ASN A 90 -17.56 2.22 -15.32
C ASN A 90 -16.27 1.46 -14.98
N TYR A 91 -16.37 0.20 -14.51
CA TYR A 91 -15.21 -0.61 -14.15
C TYR A 91 -14.25 -0.77 -15.34
N GLN A 92 -13.12 -0.05 -15.27
CA GLN A 92 -12.08 -0.02 -16.28
C GLN A 92 -10.74 0.25 -15.58
N PRO A 93 -10.06 -0.78 -15.06
CA PRO A 93 -8.80 -0.62 -14.33
C PRO A 93 -7.74 0.13 -15.14
N GLY A 94 -7.64 -0.14 -16.45
CA GLY A 94 -6.72 0.56 -17.35
C GLY A 94 -7.03 2.04 -17.60
N ARG A 95 -8.17 2.56 -17.11
CA ARG A 95 -8.52 3.99 -17.14
C ARG A 95 -8.69 4.59 -15.73
N GLY A 96 -8.25 3.88 -14.70
CA GLY A 96 -8.23 4.35 -13.31
C GLY A 96 -9.47 4.03 -12.47
N GLU A 97 -10.53 3.41 -13.00
CA GLU A 97 -11.63 2.91 -12.17
C GLU A 97 -11.41 1.43 -11.85
N THR A 98 -10.92 1.16 -10.63
CA THR A 98 -10.54 -0.17 -10.13
C THR A 98 -11.63 -0.84 -9.31
N ASN A 99 -12.72 -0.15 -8.96
CA ASN A 99 -13.79 -0.69 -8.12
C ASN A 99 -14.82 -1.44 -8.98
N ARG A 100 -14.90 -2.76 -8.83
CA ARG A 100 -15.78 -3.63 -9.63
C ARG A 100 -17.26 -3.48 -9.29
N TYR A 101 -17.56 -3.09 -8.06
CA TYR A 101 -18.92 -2.89 -7.57
C TYR A 101 -19.11 -1.45 -7.11
N ILE A 102 -20.38 -1.03 -7.11
CA ILE A 102 -20.81 0.21 -6.47
C ILE A 102 -21.75 -0.11 -5.31
N VAL A 103 -21.83 0.81 -4.36
CA VAL A 103 -22.89 0.90 -3.37
C VAL A 103 -23.51 2.29 -3.44
N TYR A 104 -24.84 2.38 -3.36
CA TYR A 104 -25.51 3.69 -3.30
C TYR A 104 -25.30 4.36 -1.94
N SER A 105 -25.18 5.69 -1.97
CA SER A 105 -24.80 6.50 -0.84
C SER A 105 -25.77 6.36 0.35
N ASP A 106 -27.06 6.20 0.11
CA ASP A 106 -28.08 6.09 1.16
C ASP A 106 -27.95 4.80 2.03
N ALA A 107 -27.28 3.76 1.50
CA ALA A 107 -26.90 2.58 2.28
C ALA A 107 -25.68 2.84 3.18
N VAL A 108 -24.88 3.88 2.91
CA VAL A 108 -23.70 4.27 3.69
C VAL A 108 -24.08 5.33 4.71
N LYS A 109 -24.05 4.97 5.99
CA LYS A 109 -24.50 5.81 7.12
C LYS A 109 -23.38 6.03 8.13
N ALA A 110 -23.54 7.05 8.98
CA ALA A 110 -22.64 7.29 10.09
C ALA A 110 -22.65 6.11 11.06
N LEU A 111 -21.49 5.79 11.64
CA LEU A 111 -21.38 4.75 12.66
C LEU A 111 -22.19 5.13 13.91
N PRO A 112 -23.22 4.36 14.31
CA PRO A 112 -23.92 4.62 15.56
C PRO A 112 -22.97 4.42 16.75
N ARG A 113 -23.05 5.33 17.73
CA ARG A 113 -22.11 5.38 18.88
C ARG A 113 -22.09 4.10 19.72
N ASP A 114 -23.20 3.36 19.72
CA ASP A 114 -23.46 2.20 20.55
C ASP A 114 -23.51 0.88 19.73
N LEU A 115 -23.05 0.90 18.48
CA LEU A 115 -23.04 -0.29 17.62
C LEU A 115 -21.77 -1.11 17.78
N VAL A 116 -20.60 -0.48 17.64
CA VAL A 116 -19.29 -1.13 17.71
C VAL A 116 -18.33 -0.22 18.47
N TYR A 117 -17.48 -0.82 19.30
CA TYR A 117 -16.49 -0.10 20.10
C TYR A 117 -15.09 -0.55 19.73
N GLU A 118 -14.17 0.38 19.51
CA GLU A 118 -12.75 0.04 19.42
C GLU A 118 -12.20 -0.30 20.81
N VAL A 119 -11.37 -1.33 20.89
CA VAL A 119 -10.63 -1.70 22.10
C VAL A 119 -9.20 -1.22 21.96
N VAL A 120 -8.83 -0.23 22.77
CA VAL A 120 -7.54 0.46 22.73
C VAL A 120 -6.75 0.22 24.01
N THR A 121 -5.42 0.24 23.92
CA THR A 121 -4.55 0.27 25.10
C THR A 121 -4.50 1.67 25.70
N GLY A 122 -4.23 1.81 27.00
CA GLY A 122 -4.18 3.11 27.70
C GLY A 122 -3.43 4.23 26.97
N ALA A 123 -2.27 3.92 26.39
CA ALA A 123 -1.46 4.89 25.63
C ALA A 123 -2.10 5.40 24.31
N ASN A 124 -3.16 4.73 23.82
CA ASN A 124 -3.80 4.98 22.52
C ASN A 124 -5.27 5.40 22.65
N SER A 125 -5.75 5.72 23.85
CA SER A 125 -7.14 6.15 24.09
C SER A 125 -7.57 7.36 23.24
N VAL A 126 -6.67 8.31 23.05
CA VAL A 126 -6.89 9.53 22.23
C VAL A 126 -6.98 9.23 20.73
N LYS A 127 -6.55 8.04 20.28
CA LYS A 127 -6.53 7.62 18.87
C LYS A 127 -7.69 6.69 18.50
N ALA A 128 -8.66 6.52 19.40
CA ALA A 128 -9.85 5.73 19.14
C ALA A 128 -10.65 6.35 17.98
N LEU A 129 -11.04 5.51 17.02
CA LEU A 129 -11.85 5.90 15.86
C LEU A 129 -13.34 5.88 16.15
N THR A 130 -13.77 5.09 17.14
CA THR A 130 -15.17 5.01 17.55
C THR A 130 -15.48 6.09 18.59
N GLY A 131 -16.70 6.62 18.57
CA GLY A 131 -17.12 7.67 19.50
C GLY A 131 -17.16 7.22 20.98
N LEU A 132 -17.21 5.91 21.22
CA LEU A 132 -17.07 5.25 22.51
C LEU A 132 -16.06 4.10 22.35
N TYR A 133 -15.22 3.84 23.33
CA TYR A 133 -14.16 2.82 23.23
C TYR A 133 -13.98 2.02 24.53
N TYR A 134 -13.30 0.89 24.47
CA TYR A 134 -12.91 0.10 25.64
C TYR A 134 -11.41 0.18 25.87
N LEU A 135 -10.99 0.23 27.12
CA LEU A 135 -9.59 0.25 27.53
C LEU A 135 -9.13 -1.15 27.91
N ARG A 136 -8.02 -1.58 27.31
CA ARG A 136 -7.32 -2.80 27.68
C ARG A 136 -6.09 -2.45 28.53
N GLU A 137 -6.18 -2.71 29.83
CA GLU A 137 -5.09 -2.50 30.79
C GLU A 137 -5.02 -3.64 31.82
N GLY A 138 -3.82 -4.06 32.19
CA GLY A 138 -3.63 -5.06 33.27
C GLY A 138 -4.34 -6.40 33.04
N GLY A 139 -4.54 -6.80 31.78
CA GLY A 139 -5.26 -8.04 31.43
C GLY A 139 -6.79 -7.96 31.56
N ARG A 140 -7.36 -6.76 31.76
CA ARG A 140 -8.81 -6.53 31.76
C ARG A 140 -9.18 -5.58 30.63
N ILE A 141 -10.41 -5.70 30.14
CA ILE A 141 -10.99 -4.78 29.16
C ILE A 141 -12.17 -4.08 29.84
N SER A 142 -12.13 -2.76 30.00
CA SER A 142 -13.20 -1.98 30.65
C SER A 142 -13.73 -0.88 29.75
N GLY A 143 -15.01 -0.57 29.85
CA GLY A 143 -15.66 0.45 29.03
C GLY A 143 -17.17 0.23 28.96
N PRO A 144 -17.91 1.00 28.15
CA PRO A 144 -17.41 2.00 27.23
C PRO A 144 -16.91 3.26 27.96
N HIS A 145 -15.84 3.84 27.45
CA HIS A 145 -15.28 5.13 27.85
C HIS A 145 -15.58 6.17 26.76
N CYS A 146 -15.80 7.41 27.21
CA CYS A 146 -16.02 8.55 26.34
C CYS A 146 -14.71 9.32 26.18
N PRO A 147 -14.37 9.80 24.97
CA PRO A 147 -13.17 10.63 24.75
C PRO A 147 -13.11 11.84 25.69
N ASP A 148 -14.26 12.46 25.97
CA ASP A 148 -14.37 13.69 26.77
C ASP A 148 -14.85 13.46 28.21
N ASN A 149 -14.97 12.19 28.65
CA ASN A 149 -15.51 11.82 29.96
C ASN A 149 -16.87 12.50 30.29
N SER A 150 -17.71 12.67 29.27
CA SER A 150 -19.03 13.31 29.35
C SER A 150 -19.94 12.61 30.37
N LEU A 151 -20.79 13.38 31.05
CA LEU A 151 -21.87 12.88 31.94
C LEU A 151 -22.87 11.96 31.22
N SER A 152 -22.87 11.95 29.88
CA SER A 152 -23.70 11.06 29.05
C SER A 152 -23.02 9.72 28.75
N CYS A 153 -21.93 9.36 29.42
CA CYS A 153 -21.24 8.10 29.18
C CYS A 153 -22.04 6.92 29.75
N PRO A 154 -22.19 5.80 29.00
CA PRO A 154 -22.82 4.60 29.54
C PRO A 154 -22.03 4.02 30.72
N ASP A 155 -22.71 3.24 31.56
CA ASP A 155 -22.07 2.60 32.71
C ASP A 155 -20.92 1.67 32.26
N SER A 156 -19.78 1.79 32.97
CA SER A 156 -18.59 0.99 32.67
C SER A 156 -18.80 -0.47 33.05
N GLN A 157 -18.57 -1.34 32.09
CA GLN A 157 -18.61 -2.80 32.16
C GLN A 157 -17.20 -3.35 31.98
N VAL A 158 -16.97 -4.55 32.53
CA VAL A 158 -15.72 -5.28 32.36
C VAL A 158 -15.98 -6.47 31.44
N LEU A 159 -15.24 -6.53 30.34
CA LEU A 159 -15.22 -7.66 29.42
C LEU A 159 -14.08 -8.61 29.76
N MET A 160 -14.36 -9.90 29.62
CA MET A 160 -13.33 -10.93 29.69
C MET A 160 -12.47 -10.89 28.41
N PRO A 161 -11.14 -11.09 28.49
CA PRO A 161 -10.25 -11.05 27.32
C PRO A 161 -10.56 -12.05 26.22
N ASP A 162 -11.26 -13.13 26.54
CA ASP A 162 -11.69 -14.23 25.67
C ASP A 162 -13.14 -14.08 25.18
N CYS A 163 -13.74 -12.89 25.33
CA CYS A 163 -15.08 -12.62 24.81
C CYS A 163 -15.14 -12.89 23.30
N GLU A 164 -16.03 -13.80 22.88
CA GLU A 164 -16.21 -14.23 21.47
C GLU A 164 -16.66 -13.10 20.52
N ARG A 165 -16.97 -11.93 21.08
CA ARG A 165 -17.43 -10.73 20.38
C ARG A 165 -16.31 -9.70 20.19
N LEU A 166 -15.09 -10.07 20.55
CA LEU A 166 -13.87 -9.32 20.27
C LEU A 166 -13.28 -9.81 18.94
N PHE A 167 -13.19 -8.90 17.99
CA PHE A 167 -12.74 -9.20 16.65
C PHE A 167 -11.51 -8.37 16.32
N LEU A 168 -10.43 -9.06 15.93
CA LEU A 168 -9.25 -8.41 15.37
C LEU A 168 -9.50 -8.17 13.88
N VAL A 169 -9.49 -6.90 13.47
CA VAL A 169 -9.79 -6.47 12.11
C VAL A 169 -8.54 -5.81 11.51
N GLU A 170 -8.21 -6.20 10.28
CA GLU A 170 -7.17 -5.52 9.50
C GLU A 170 -7.76 -4.30 8.79
N MET A 171 -7.22 -3.14 9.09
CA MET A 171 -7.60 -1.87 8.49
C MET A 171 -6.92 -1.67 7.13
N PRO A 172 -7.39 -0.73 6.28
CA PRO A 172 -6.76 -0.49 4.97
C PRO A 172 -5.33 0.03 5.02
N ASP A 173 -4.93 0.64 6.15
CA ASP A 173 -3.54 1.04 6.43
C ASP A 173 -2.67 -0.14 6.94
N HIS A 174 -3.20 -1.37 6.88
CA HIS A 174 -2.60 -2.61 7.40
C HIS A 174 -2.37 -2.64 8.91
N SER A 175 -2.92 -1.67 9.66
CA SER A 175 -2.95 -1.74 11.11
C SER A 175 -3.99 -2.79 11.54
N SER A 176 -3.69 -3.55 12.59
CA SER A 176 -4.67 -4.44 13.21
C SER A 176 -5.33 -3.69 14.37
N ARG A 177 -6.65 -3.54 14.31
CA ARG A 177 -7.46 -2.90 15.35
C ARG A 177 -8.42 -3.90 15.94
N MET A 178 -8.64 -3.83 17.25
CA MET A 178 -9.56 -4.71 17.95
C MET A 178 -10.90 -4.00 18.11
N PHE A 179 -11.98 -4.66 17.74
CA PHE A 179 -13.34 -4.15 17.89
C PHE A 179 -14.19 -5.09 18.74
N TYR A 180 -15.01 -4.51 19.60
CA TYR A 180 -16.04 -5.18 20.37
C TYR A 180 -17.42 -4.89 19.75
N TRP A 181 -18.14 -5.94 19.36
CA TRP A 181 -19.49 -5.83 18.82
C TRP A 181 -20.51 -6.50 19.77
N PRO A 182 -21.22 -5.75 20.63
CA PRO A 182 -22.16 -6.32 21.59
C PRO A 182 -23.31 -7.05 20.89
N LEU A 183 -23.79 -8.14 21.50
CA LEU A 183 -25.07 -8.73 21.11
C LEU A 183 -26.18 -7.74 21.49
N ARG A 184 -27.02 -7.36 20.52
CA ARG A 184 -28.23 -6.63 20.82
C ARG A 184 -29.35 -7.63 21.07
N GLU A 185 -30.01 -7.52 22.21
CA GLU A 185 -31.35 -8.10 22.34
C GLU A 185 -32.24 -7.35 21.35
N GLU A 186 -32.84 -8.08 20.40
CA GLU A 186 -33.81 -7.53 19.45
C GLU A 186 -34.94 -6.88 20.24
N THR A 187 -34.91 -5.56 20.36
CA THR A 187 -36.08 -4.83 20.83
C THR A 187 -37.11 -4.92 19.71
N PRO A 188 -38.33 -5.45 19.95
CA PRO A 188 -39.32 -5.59 18.90
C PRO A 188 -39.55 -4.23 18.24
N PRO A 189 -39.64 -4.16 16.89
CA PRO A 189 -39.84 -2.89 16.22
C PRO A 189 -41.13 -2.24 16.73
N GLN A 190 -40.98 -1.14 17.47
CA GLN A 190 -42.10 -0.27 17.82
C GLN A 190 -42.71 0.20 16.50
N GLN A 191 -43.93 -0.28 16.24
CA GLN A 191 -44.76 0.11 15.12
C GLN A 191 -44.79 1.64 15.04
N ALA A 192 -44.13 2.19 14.03
CA ALA A 192 -44.25 3.59 13.71
C ALA A 192 -45.71 3.85 13.32
N MET A 193 -46.43 4.56 14.19
CA MET A 193 -47.76 5.06 13.89
C MET A 193 -47.70 5.94 12.64
N PRO A 194 -48.68 5.83 11.72
CA PRO A 194 -48.65 6.54 10.44
C PRO A 194 -48.79 8.05 10.68
N ARG A 195 -47.79 8.82 10.26
CA ARG A 195 -47.91 10.28 10.17
C ARG A 195 -48.87 10.64 9.05
N GLN A 196 -49.98 11.26 9.43
CA GLN A 196 -50.99 11.80 8.55
C GLN A 196 -50.40 12.87 7.62
N ALA A 197 -50.75 12.75 6.34
CA ALA A 197 -50.46 13.70 5.28
C ALA A 197 -51.43 14.89 5.33
N MET A 198 -50.93 16.08 4.95
CA MET A 198 -51.63 17.18 4.23
C MET A 198 -50.70 18.43 4.19
N PRO A 199 -50.86 19.37 3.23
CA PRO A 199 -50.69 19.21 1.78
C PRO A 199 -49.72 20.26 1.16
N GLU A 200 -49.29 20.01 -0.08
CA GLU A 200 -48.60 20.95 -0.98
C GLU A 200 -49.48 22.16 -1.34
N GLU A 201 -48.84 23.31 -1.60
CA GLU A 201 -49.28 24.32 -2.59
C GLU A 201 -48.10 25.27 -2.96
N PRO A 202 -48.14 26.03 -4.08
CA PRO A 202 -47.13 25.93 -5.14
C PRO A 202 -46.32 27.22 -5.37
N ALA A 203 -45.37 27.11 -6.32
CA ALA A 203 -44.47 28.16 -6.80
C ALA A 203 -45.18 29.41 -7.38
N PRO A 204 -44.41 30.48 -7.62
CA PRO A 204 -44.26 30.91 -9.01
C PRO A 204 -42.82 31.24 -9.40
N GLY A 205 -42.47 30.91 -10.64
CA GLY A 205 -41.21 31.33 -11.28
C GLY A 205 -41.31 32.71 -11.94
N GLN A 206 -40.16 33.21 -12.41
CA GLN A 206 -39.96 33.74 -13.77
C GLN A 206 -38.53 34.28 -13.96
N ASP A 207 -37.91 33.77 -15.03
CA ASP A 207 -37.05 34.41 -16.04
C ASP A 207 -36.10 35.57 -15.70
N GLY A 208 -34.86 35.44 -16.19
CA GLY A 208 -33.97 36.57 -16.46
C GLY A 208 -32.48 36.24 -16.55
N ALA A 209 -32.01 35.76 -17.72
CA ALA A 209 -30.63 35.97 -18.19
C ALA A 209 -30.43 37.50 -18.50
N PRO A 210 -29.21 38.07 -18.63
CA PRO A 210 -27.96 37.44 -19.10
C PRO A 210 -26.65 37.87 -18.38
N SER A 211 -25.54 37.25 -18.82
CA SER A 211 -24.14 37.51 -18.47
C SER A 211 -23.69 38.97 -18.62
N PRO A 212 -22.55 39.34 -18.00
CA PRO A 212 -21.44 39.73 -18.85
C PRO A 212 -20.05 39.22 -18.40
N ASP A 213 -19.23 39.07 -19.45
CA ASP A 213 -17.78 39.05 -19.56
C ASP A 213 -16.92 39.36 -18.33
N PHE A 214 -16.02 38.42 -18.02
CA PHE A 214 -14.69 38.75 -17.49
C PHE A 214 -13.66 37.73 -18.03
N GLN A 215 -12.85 38.16 -18.99
CA GLN A 215 -11.50 37.62 -19.20
C GLN A 215 -10.58 38.23 -18.12
N PRO A 216 -9.58 37.47 -17.65
CA PRO A 216 -8.24 37.72 -18.17
C PRO A 216 -7.43 36.46 -18.49
N SER A 217 -6.39 36.72 -19.27
CA SER A 217 -5.45 35.81 -19.94
C SER A 217 -4.76 34.76 -19.08
N PRO A 218 -4.34 33.63 -19.68
CA PRO A 218 -3.35 32.74 -19.08
C PRO A 218 -1.93 33.28 -19.34
N GLU A 219 -1.26 33.74 -18.30
CA GLU A 219 0.21 33.74 -18.28
C GLU A 219 0.65 32.29 -18.04
N GLN A 220 1.16 31.67 -19.10
CA GLN A 220 1.87 30.41 -19.04
C GLN A 220 3.18 30.61 -18.27
N PRO A 221 3.49 29.84 -17.22
CA PRO A 221 4.86 29.55 -16.88
C PRO A 221 5.39 28.62 -17.99
N THR A 222 6.26 29.20 -18.81
CA THR A 222 7.06 28.51 -19.80
C THR A 222 7.75 27.30 -19.17
N ALA A 223 7.52 26.14 -19.78
CA ALA A 223 8.34 24.96 -19.64
C ALA A 223 9.76 25.28 -20.14
N GLU A 224 10.61 25.83 -19.26
CA GLU A 224 12.03 25.99 -19.56
C GLU A 224 12.87 26.02 -18.29
N ALA A 225 12.92 24.90 -17.58
CA ALA A 225 13.97 24.60 -16.62
C ALA A 225 14.45 23.14 -16.70
N ALA A 226 14.30 22.50 -17.87
CA ALA A 226 15.06 21.31 -18.23
C ALA A 226 16.18 21.73 -19.20
N ARG A 227 17.07 22.61 -18.73
CA ARG A 227 18.25 23.01 -19.51
C ARG A 227 19.39 22.06 -19.19
N LEU A 228 19.70 21.20 -20.16
CA LEU A 228 21.04 20.74 -20.53
C LEU A 228 21.94 20.30 -19.36
N ALA A 229 21.67 19.12 -18.80
CA ALA A 229 22.77 18.32 -18.30
C ALA A 229 23.51 17.79 -19.53
N ALA A 230 24.73 18.27 -19.77
CA ALA A 230 25.61 17.66 -20.76
C ALA A 230 25.73 16.16 -20.44
N PRO A 231 25.79 15.27 -21.45
CA PRO A 231 25.98 13.84 -21.19
C PRO A 231 27.26 13.68 -20.36
N VAL A 232 27.12 13.15 -19.15
CA VAL A 232 28.27 12.78 -18.32
C VAL A 232 29.08 11.77 -19.14
N PRO A 233 30.38 12.01 -19.39
CA PRO A 233 31.22 11.04 -20.10
C PRO A 233 31.12 9.68 -19.41
N ALA A 234 31.01 8.58 -20.16
CA ALA A 234 30.80 7.25 -19.59
C ALA A 234 31.82 6.86 -18.49
N LEU A 235 33.09 7.29 -18.65
CA LEU A 235 34.14 7.12 -17.64
C LEU A 235 33.86 7.91 -16.35
N ALA A 236 33.35 9.14 -16.46
CA ALA A 236 32.99 9.94 -15.30
C ALA A 236 31.77 9.37 -14.56
N LEU A 237 30.81 8.78 -15.28
CA LEU A 237 29.67 8.10 -14.66
C LEU A 237 30.10 6.82 -13.91
N GLN A 238 31.01 6.05 -14.50
CA GLN A 238 31.55 4.84 -13.87
C GLN A 238 32.31 5.17 -12.58
N GLU A 239 33.12 6.23 -12.59
CA GLU A 239 33.82 6.71 -11.39
C GLU A 239 32.84 7.21 -10.31
N GLN A 240 31.84 8.01 -10.69
CA GLN A 240 30.80 8.47 -9.76
C GLN A 240 30.03 7.31 -9.13
N PHE A 241 29.66 6.32 -9.94
CA PHE A 241 28.99 5.11 -9.47
C PHE A 241 29.88 4.31 -8.50
N ALA A 242 31.15 4.10 -8.84
CA ALA A 242 32.10 3.38 -8.00
C ALA A 242 32.31 4.08 -6.65
N MET A 243 32.42 5.41 -6.63
CA MET A 243 32.53 6.19 -5.39
C MET A 243 31.27 6.06 -4.52
N ALA A 244 30.08 6.18 -5.12
CA ALA A 244 28.82 6.03 -4.41
C ALA A 244 28.64 4.60 -3.86
N ALA A 245 29.03 3.57 -4.62
CA ALA A 245 29.00 2.18 -4.17
C ALA A 245 29.96 1.93 -3.00
N ALA A 246 31.17 2.49 -3.06
CA ALA A 246 32.15 2.40 -1.98
C ALA A 246 31.66 3.09 -0.70
N GLN A 247 30.98 4.24 -0.83
CA GLN A 247 30.36 4.94 0.28
C GLN A 247 29.22 4.13 0.91
N LEU A 248 28.33 3.57 0.08
CA LEU A 248 27.25 2.71 0.53
C LEU A 248 27.78 1.48 1.28
N HIS A 249 28.78 0.81 0.71
CA HIS A 249 29.48 -0.31 1.34
C HIS A 249 30.02 0.07 2.72
N ARG A 250 30.75 1.19 2.81
CA ARG A 250 31.34 1.67 4.07
C ARG A 250 30.27 1.91 5.13
N VAL A 251 29.18 2.59 4.78
CA VAL A 251 28.14 2.98 5.76
C VAL A 251 27.37 1.76 6.25
N LEU A 252 26.98 0.85 5.37
CA LEU A 252 26.31 -0.39 5.78
C LEU A 252 27.22 -1.29 6.61
N SER A 253 28.51 -1.39 6.25
CA SER A 253 29.50 -2.16 7.03
C SER A 253 29.68 -1.59 8.44
N LEU A 254 29.82 -0.27 8.58
CA LEU A 254 29.93 0.40 9.89
C LEU A 254 28.65 0.24 10.73
N SER A 255 27.50 0.18 10.06
CA SER A 255 26.20 -0.07 10.69
C SER A 255 25.98 -1.55 11.05
N GLY A 256 26.99 -2.41 10.86
CA GLY A 256 26.96 -3.81 11.27
C GLY A 256 26.33 -4.78 10.28
N PHE A 257 26.20 -4.43 9.00
CA PHE A 257 25.77 -5.37 7.96
C PHE A 257 26.98 -6.05 7.31
N ASP A 258 26.86 -7.36 7.06
CA ASP A 258 27.82 -8.15 6.28
C ASP A 258 27.50 -7.96 4.80
N ILE A 259 28.17 -7.01 4.17
CA ILE A 259 27.97 -6.65 2.78
C ILE A 259 29.31 -6.50 2.08
N SER A 260 29.49 -7.18 0.95
CA SER A 260 30.69 -7.05 0.13
C SER A 260 30.62 -5.81 -0.78
N PRO A 261 31.75 -5.28 -1.29
CA PRO A 261 31.74 -4.20 -2.27
C PRO A 261 30.89 -4.51 -3.53
N PRO A 262 30.94 -5.73 -4.11
CA PRO A 262 30.01 -6.18 -5.16
C PRO A 262 28.53 -6.05 -4.81
N GLN A 263 28.14 -6.48 -3.60
CA GLN A 263 26.75 -6.43 -3.13
C GLN A 263 26.27 -5.01 -2.88
N ALA A 264 27.15 -4.12 -2.41
CA ALA A 264 26.83 -2.69 -2.28
C ALA A 264 26.62 -2.03 -3.64
N ALA A 265 27.46 -2.32 -4.64
CA ALA A 265 27.27 -1.85 -6.01
C ALA A 265 25.96 -2.37 -6.60
N HIS A 266 25.63 -3.64 -6.38
CA HIS A 266 24.35 -4.24 -6.74
C HIS A 266 23.16 -3.51 -6.12
N LEU A 267 23.20 -3.30 -4.80
CA LEU A 267 22.14 -2.59 -4.07
C LEU A 267 21.95 -1.17 -4.60
N LEU A 268 23.04 -0.43 -4.82
CA LEU A 268 23.00 0.91 -5.40
C LEU A 268 22.36 0.90 -6.80
N LEU A 269 22.75 -0.05 -7.65
CA LEU A 269 22.18 -0.16 -8.99
C LEU A 269 20.67 -0.47 -8.95
N LEU A 270 20.22 -1.32 -8.03
CA LEU A 270 18.79 -1.57 -7.83
C LEU A 270 18.04 -0.31 -7.38
N CYS A 271 18.61 0.49 -6.48
CA CYS A 271 18.05 1.79 -6.07
C CYS A 271 17.91 2.78 -7.25
N LEU A 272 18.81 2.71 -8.23
CA LEU A 272 18.77 3.55 -9.42
C LEU A 272 17.73 3.08 -10.43
N LEU A 273 17.62 1.76 -10.65
CA LEU A 273 16.78 1.17 -11.69
C LEU A 273 15.34 0.87 -11.24
N SER A 274 15.07 0.87 -9.93
CA SER A 274 13.79 0.41 -9.38
C SER A 274 13.03 1.52 -8.67
N CYS A 275 11.70 1.43 -8.77
CA CYS A 275 10.76 2.30 -8.07
C CYS A 275 10.42 1.79 -6.67
N ARG A 276 10.54 0.48 -6.48
CA ARG A 276 10.31 -0.26 -5.24
C ARG A 276 11.47 -1.21 -5.04
N LEU A 277 11.95 -1.30 -3.81
CA LEU A 277 13.03 -2.20 -3.40
C LEU A 277 12.70 -2.75 -2.02
N GLN A 278 12.77 -4.06 -1.85
CA GLN A 278 12.54 -4.71 -0.57
C GLN A 278 13.85 -5.19 0.03
N LEU A 279 14.09 -4.82 1.29
CA LEU A 279 15.21 -5.31 2.09
C LEU A 279 14.73 -6.42 3.03
N VAL A 280 15.49 -7.50 3.07
CA VAL A 280 15.26 -8.63 3.97
C VAL A 280 16.46 -8.74 4.90
N GLY A 281 16.23 -8.60 6.20
CA GLY A 281 17.23 -8.81 7.23
C GLY A 281 17.08 -10.19 7.90
N ASP A 282 18.03 -10.54 8.75
CA ASP A 282 17.94 -11.72 9.63
C ASP A 282 16.65 -11.71 10.46
N ASN A 283 16.27 -10.52 10.92
CA ASN A 283 14.99 -10.24 11.54
C ASN A 283 14.41 -8.90 11.04
N LEU A 284 13.16 -8.63 11.42
CA LEU A 284 12.44 -7.44 10.97
C LEU A 284 13.09 -6.13 11.45
N ALA A 285 13.74 -6.14 12.61
CA ALA A 285 14.39 -4.94 13.17
C ALA A 285 15.60 -4.56 12.32
N ASP A 286 16.43 -5.54 11.95
CA ASP A 286 17.60 -5.34 11.09
C ASP A 286 17.20 -4.91 9.69
N ALA A 287 16.16 -5.52 9.12
CA ALA A 287 15.60 -5.12 7.83
C ALA A 287 15.13 -3.67 7.83
N ARG A 288 14.44 -3.25 8.90
CA ARG A 288 14.00 -1.87 9.09
C ARG A 288 15.19 -0.93 9.28
N TYR A 289 16.20 -1.34 10.03
CA TYR A 289 17.38 -0.53 10.30
C TYR A 289 18.19 -0.29 9.01
N ALA A 290 18.39 -1.31 8.18
CA ALA A 290 18.98 -1.16 6.85
C ALA A 290 18.20 -0.16 5.98
N ALA A 291 16.87 -0.22 6.00
CA ALA A 291 16.03 0.71 5.25
C ALA A 291 16.17 2.16 5.76
N LEU A 292 16.32 2.36 7.07
CA LEU A 292 16.56 3.68 7.66
C LEU A 292 17.93 4.25 7.29
N ILE A 293 18.97 3.41 7.24
CA ILE A 293 20.31 3.82 6.78
C ILE A 293 20.26 4.26 5.32
N LEU A 294 19.64 3.46 4.46
CA LEU A 294 19.43 3.85 3.06
C LEU A 294 18.63 5.15 2.97
N LEU A 295 17.54 5.30 3.71
CA LEU A 295 16.75 6.51 3.71
C LEU A 295 17.58 7.74 4.14
N GLY A 296 18.45 7.60 5.14
CA GLY A 296 19.34 8.67 5.61
C GLY A 296 20.43 9.02 4.61
N LEU A 297 20.97 8.02 3.89
CA LEU A 297 21.97 8.20 2.84
C LEU A 297 21.40 8.92 1.62
N LEU A 298 20.09 8.83 1.39
CA LEU A 298 19.43 9.42 0.25
C LEU A 298 18.90 10.83 0.57
N PRO A 299 19.03 11.80 -0.35
CA PRO A 299 18.48 13.13 -0.19
C PRO A 299 16.95 13.09 0.01
N ASP A 300 16.44 14.05 0.76
CA ASP A 300 15.01 14.15 1.07
C ASP A 300 14.19 14.17 -0.24
N GLY A 301 13.14 13.34 -0.29
CA GLY A 301 12.27 13.22 -1.46
C GLY A 301 12.79 12.28 -2.57
N GLN A 302 13.99 11.70 -2.45
CA GLN A 302 14.47 10.67 -3.40
C GLN A 302 14.09 9.25 -3.01
N ALA A 303 13.79 9.01 -1.72
CA ALA A 303 13.26 7.75 -1.23
C ALA A 303 12.24 7.95 -0.12
N ALA A 304 11.37 6.97 0.07
CA ALA A 304 10.38 6.95 1.14
C ALA A 304 10.18 5.52 1.64
N MET A 305 9.79 5.37 2.91
CA MET A 305 9.35 4.07 3.42
C MET A 305 7.94 3.77 2.91
N ASP A 306 7.64 2.51 2.56
CA ASP A 306 6.32 2.06 2.06
C ASP A 306 5.14 2.33 3.04
N THR A 307 5.40 2.77 4.28
CA THR A 307 4.37 3.30 5.20
C THR A 307 3.98 4.76 4.92
N GLN A 308 4.66 5.43 4.00
CA GLN A 308 4.46 6.83 3.61
C GLN A 308 4.06 6.83 2.13
N VAL A 309 2.76 6.93 1.85
CA VAL A 309 2.18 6.90 0.49
C VAL A 309 2.77 8.03 -0.38
N VAL A 310 3.14 7.72 -1.62
CA VAL A 310 3.11 8.71 -2.72
C VAL A 310 2.64 8.05 -4.02
N ASN A 311 1.67 8.73 -4.65
CA ASN A 311 1.07 8.50 -5.96
C ASN A 311 2.08 8.21 -7.07
N ASP A 312 1.65 7.43 -8.05
CA ASP A 312 2.34 7.23 -9.33
C ASP A 312 2.52 8.57 -10.07
N GLU A 313 3.66 8.66 -10.77
CA GLU A 313 4.10 9.70 -11.74
C GLU A 313 5.14 10.77 -11.30
N GLY A 314 6.07 10.41 -10.39
CA GLY A 314 7.29 11.20 -10.15
C GLY A 314 8.49 10.48 -9.49
N LEU A 315 8.32 9.19 -9.19
CA LEU A 315 9.18 8.16 -8.58
C LEU A 315 10.32 8.58 -7.62
N PRO A 316 9.98 8.89 -6.35
CA PRO A 316 10.82 8.50 -5.22
C PRO A 316 10.97 6.97 -5.15
N LEU A 317 12.15 6.48 -4.75
CA LEU A 317 12.40 5.07 -4.45
C LEU A 317 11.63 4.65 -3.20
N GLN A 318 10.70 3.70 -3.31
CA GLN A 318 9.99 3.13 -2.17
C GLN A 318 10.80 1.99 -1.56
N LEU A 319 11.25 2.18 -0.32
CA LEU A 319 11.94 1.18 0.48
C LEU A 319 10.92 0.38 1.29
N MET A 320 10.90 -0.92 1.03
CA MET A 320 10.14 -1.93 1.74
C MET A 320 11.09 -2.74 2.62
N TYR A 321 10.60 -3.26 3.74
CA TYR A 321 11.38 -4.14 4.59
C TYR A 321 10.52 -5.27 5.11
N SER A 322 11.14 -6.43 5.31
CA SER A 322 10.49 -7.64 5.81
C SER A 322 11.52 -8.52 6.51
N ASP A 323 11.06 -9.41 7.38
CA ASP A 323 11.87 -10.56 7.78
C ASP A 323 11.84 -11.64 6.68
N SER A 324 12.66 -12.68 6.85
CA SER A 324 12.75 -13.84 5.95
C SER A 324 11.42 -14.61 5.77
N SER A 325 10.44 -14.44 6.66
CA SER A 325 9.18 -15.19 6.68
C SER A 325 7.97 -14.41 6.14
N SER A 326 8.11 -13.09 5.99
CA SER A 326 6.99 -12.15 5.83
C SER A 326 6.63 -11.79 4.39
N MET A 327 7.27 -12.42 3.39
CA MET A 327 6.85 -12.33 1.98
C MET A 327 5.40 -12.82 1.78
N ARG A 328 4.91 -13.73 2.63
CA ARG A 328 3.56 -14.32 2.59
C ARG A 328 2.43 -13.29 2.59
N ARG A 329 2.62 -12.15 3.27
CA ARG A 329 1.56 -11.12 3.41
C ARG A 329 1.37 -10.26 2.17
N ARG A 330 2.33 -10.25 1.24
CA ARG A 330 2.34 -9.37 0.06
C ARG A 330 2.42 -10.12 -1.27
N ILE A 331 2.26 -11.44 -1.27
CA ILE A 331 2.40 -12.30 -2.46
C ILE A 331 1.56 -11.79 -3.63
N LYS A 332 0.29 -11.43 -3.42
CA LYS A 332 -0.59 -10.96 -4.50
C LYS A 332 -0.09 -9.66 -5.14
N ARG A 333 0.24 -8.66 -4.31
CA ARG A 333 0.82 -7.38 -4.77
C ARG A 333 2.16 -7.57 -5.48
N TYR A 334 2.98 -8.48 -4.97
CA TYR A 334 4.26 -8.85 -5.56
C TYR A 334 4.09 -9.51 -6.92
N LEU A 335 3.23 -10.53 -7.04
CA LEU A 335 3.02 -11.25 -8.30
C LEU A 335 2.39 -10.36 -9.38
N ALA A 336 1.53 -9.40 -9.02
CA ALA A 336 0.93 -8.44 -9.94
C ALA A 336 1.95 -7.44 -10.52
N SER A 337 2.92 -7.01 -9.71
CA SER A 337 3.97 -6.09 -10.15
C SER A 337 5.25 -6.33 -9.34
N PRO A 338 6.09 -7.30 -9.75
CA PRO A 338 7.25 -7.72 -8.97
C PRO A 338 8.24 -6.57 -8.75
N TRP A 339 8.95 -6.61 -7.63
CA TRP A 339 10.06 -5.72 -7.31
C TRP A 339 11.29 -6.52 -6.89
N PRO A 340 12.50 -5.95 -6.99
CA PRO A 340 13.69 -6.63 -6.49
C PRO A 340 13.68 -6.78 -4.96
N VAL A 341 14.23 -7.89 -4.50
CA VAL A 341 14.39 -8.22 -3.07
C VAL A 341 15.86 -8.44 -2.78
N VAL A 342 16.42 -7.70 -1.82
CA VAL A 342 17.82 -7.81 -1.42
C VAL A 342 17.89 -8.31 0.01
N ARG A 343 18.68 -9.36 0.23
CA ARG A 343 18.94 -9.91 1.55
C ARG A 343 20.22 -9.30 2.11
N LEU A 344 20.17 -8.83 3.35
CA LEU A 344 21.28 -8.26 4.09
C LEU A 344 21.45 -9.04 5.38
N PHE A 345 22.65 -9.57 5.61
CA PHE A 345 22.98 -10.33 6.81
C PHE A 345 23.66 -9.42 7.83
N SER A 346 23.52 -9.75 9.10
CA SER A 346 24.21 -9.04 10.17
C SER A 346 25.66 -9.52 10.29
N ALA A 347 26.60 -8.59 10.35
CA ALA A 347 28.00 -8.89 10.62
C ALA A 347 28.22 -9.26 12.09
N ARG A 348 29.35 -9.90 12.37
CA ARG A 348 29.81 -10.15 13.75
C ARG A 348 30.41 -8.85 14.30
N GLY A 349 29.75 -8.18 15.23
CA GLY A 349 30.31 -6.98 15.86
C GLY A 349 29.29 -6.12 16.59
N ILE A 350 29.75 -4.98 17.11
CA ILE A 350 28.89 -3.93 17.67
C ILE A 350 28.72 -2.87 16.57
N PRO A 351 27.50 -2.60 16.10
CA PRO A 351 27.25 -1.61 15.05
C PRO A 351 27.45 -0.18 15.57
N ASP A 352 27.93 0.71 14.71
CA ASP A 352 27.79 2.14 14.92
C ASP A 352 26.36 2.55 14.56
N MET A 353 25.59 3.00 15.56
CA MET A 353 24.19 3.35 15.38
C MET A 353 23.98 4.75 14.77
N ALA A 354 25.03 5.56 14.71
CA ALA A 354 24.99 6.91 14.15
C ALA A 354 26.24 7.20 13.29
N PRO A 355 26.47 6.41 12.23
CA PRO A 355 27.62 6.63 11.37
C PRO A 355 27.46 7.98 10.67
N ASP A 356 28.53 8.78 10.64
CA ASP A 356 28.56 10.04 9.92
C ASP A 356 28.82 9.78 8.44
N PHE A 357 27.97 10.33 7.57
CA PHE A 357 28.06 10.14 6.13
C PHE A 357 27.45 11.32 5.36
N GLU A 358 28.03 11.60 4.21
CA GLU A 358 27.45 12.52 3.25
C GLU A 358 26.27 11.84 2.51
N ARG A 359 25.35 12.65 2.00
CA ARG A 359 24.22 12.13 1.19
C ARG A 359 24.70 11.76 -0.22
N LEU A 360 24.17 10.67 -0.76
CA LEU A 360 24.42 10.23 -2.13
C LEU A 360 23.60 11.06 -3.12
N ASP A 361 24.20 11.51 -4.23
CA ASP A 361 23.44 12.17 -5.29
C ASP A 361 22.92 11.14 -6.32
N LEU A 362 21.81 10.44 -5.98
CA LEU A 362 21.19 9.56 -6.98
C LEU A 362 20.58 10.33 -8.14
N GLY A 363 20.29 11.62 -7.99
CA GLY A 363 19.78 12.46 -9.06
C GLY A 363 20.80 12.58 -10.20
N ALA A 364 22.04 12.89 -9.85
CA ALA A 364 23.17 12.93 -10.79
C ALA A 364 23.42 11.56 -11.43
N LEU A 365 23.43 10.48 -10.63
CA LEU A 365 23.62 9.13 -11.16
C LEU A 365 22.48 8.73 -12.12
N ARG A 366 21.22 8.95 -11.75
CA ARG A 366 20.04 8.67 -12.61
C ARG A 366 20.07 9.51 -13.90
N ALA A 367 20.47 10.77 -13.83
CA ALA A 367 20.66 11.61 -15.01
C ALA A 367 21.73 11.02 -15.95
N GLY A 368 22.81 10.45 -15.40
CA GLY A 368 23.83 9.73 -16.17
C GLY A 368 23.33 8.44 -16.82
N LEU A 369 22.34 7.76 -16.24
CA LEU A 369 21.71 6.57 -16.82
C LEU A 369 20.69 6.89 -17.93
N SER A 370 20.28 8.16 -18.05
CA SER A 370 19.20 8.57 -18.96
C SER A 370 19.60 8.34 -20.42
N GLY A 371 18.95 7.36 -21.06
CA GLY A 371 19.33 6.89 -22.38
C GLY A 371 18.70 5.53 -22.71
N ARG A 372 19.07 4.96 -23.86
CA ARG A 372 18.68 3.60 -24.23
C ARG A 372 19.47 2.60 -23.39
N ARG A 373 18.81 1.53 -22.91
CA ARG A 373 19.46 0.40 -22.22
C ARG A 373 20.76 -0.01 -22.94
N PRO A 374 21.88 -0.19 -22.22
CA PRO A 374 23.10 -0.72 -22.80
C PRO A 374 22.87 -2.10 -23.46
N PRO A 375 23.62 -2.44 -24.53
CA PRO A 375 23.55 -3.78 -25.10
C PRO A 375 24.00 -4.82 -24.08
N LEU A 376 23.36 -5.98 -24.09
CA LEU A 376 23.79 -7.12 -23.31
C LEU A 376 25.03 -7.75 -23.94
N SER A 377 25.87 -8.39 -23.12
CA SER A 377 26.91 -9.27 -23.64
C SER A 377 26.27 -10.51 -24.29
N LEU A 378 26.92 -11.09 -25.30
CA LEU A 378 26.45 -12.34 -25.93
C LEU A 378 26.32 -13.47 -24.89
N GLN A 379 27.17 -13.46 -23.87
CA GLN A 379 27.13 -14.43 -22.78
C GLN A 379 25.86 -14.23 -21.93
N ASP A 380 25.52 -13.01 -21.55
CA ASP A 380 24.33 -12.72 -20.75
C ASP A 380 23.04 -12.96 -21.53
N GLU A 381 23.01 -12.64 -22.82
CA GLU A 381 21.88 -12.98 -23.70
C GLU A 381 21.66 -14.49 -23.76
N ALA A 382 22.73 -15.27 -23.92
CA ALA A 382 22.66 -16.73 -23.92
C ALA A 382 22.21 -17.30 -22.57
N ARG A 383 22.75 -16.77 -21.45
CA ARG A 383 22.37 -17.21 -20.10
C ARG A 383 20.91 -16.89 -19.77
N LEU A 384 20.44 -15.69 -20.08
CA LEU A 384 19.03 -15.32 -19.93
C LEU A 384 18.12 -16.17 -20.82
N GLY A 385 18.52 -16.41 -22.08
CA GLY A 385 17.77 -17.28 -22.99
C GLY A 385 17.63 -18.71 -22.47
N ALA A 386 18.73 -19.29 -21.97
CA ALA A 386 18.74 -20.62 -21.37
C ALA A 386 17.87 -20.68 -20.10
N LEU A 387 17.99 -19.68 -19.22
CA LEU A 387 17.16 -19.55 -18.01
C LEU A 387 15.67 -19.50 -18.37
N TYR A 388 15.28 -18.59 -19.27
CA TYR A 388 13.88 -18.42 -19.66
C TYR A 388 13.33 -19.66 -20.35
N GLY A 389 14.14 -20.35 -21.16
CA GLY A 389 13.78 -21.63 -21.76
C GLY A 389 13.50 -22.70 -20.71
N ARG A 390 14.40 -22.85 -19.73
CA ARG A 390 14.26 -23.79 -18.61
C ARG A 390 13.00 -23.51 -17.79
N LEU A 391 12.83 -22.27 -17.32
CA LEU A 391 11.67 -21.89 -16.51
C LEU A 391 10.35 -22.01 -17.29
N SER A 392 10.37 -21.78 -18.61
CA SER A 392 9.19 -21.99 -19.43
C SER A 392 8.84 -23.47 -19.61
N HIS A 393 9.83 -24.35 -19.69
CA HIS A 393 9.62 -25.80 -19.79
C HIS A 393 8.95 -26.36 -18.52
N GLU A 394 9.37 -25.86 -17.36
CA GLU A 394 8.87 -26.26 -16.04
C GLU A 394 7.57 -25.53 -15.61
N GLY A 395 6.92 -24.78 -16.51
CA GLY A 395 5.68 -24.07 -16.22
C GLY A 395 5.80 -22.87 -15.26
N CYS A 396 7.02 -22.42 -14.99
CA CYS A 396 7.36 -21.32 -14.08
C CYS A 396 7.88 -20.06 -14.80
N ALA A 397 7.40 -19.80 -16.02
CA ALA A 397 7.84 -18.68 -16.85
C ALA A 397 7.81 -17.32 -16.11
N LEU A 398 8.93 -16.58 -16.16
CA LEU A 398 9.03 -15.25 -15.56
C LEU A 398 8.20 -14.22 -16.34
N PRO A 399 7.57 -13.22 -15.68
CA PRO A 399 6.84 -12.14 -16.34
C PRO A 399 7.76 -11.30 -17.24
N LEU A 400 7.22 -10.77 -18.34
CA LEU A 400 7.99 -9.95 -19.29
C LEU A 400 8.65 -8.73 -18.63
N GLN A 401 7.95 -8.09 -17.67
CA GLN A 401 8.51 -6.95 -16.92
C GLN A 401 9.76 -7.36 -16.13
N LEU A 402 9.76 -8.53 -15.51
CA LEU A 402 10.90 -9.03 -14.75
C LEU A 402 12.07 -9.37 -15.68
N ARG A 403 11.78 -9.99 -16.83
CA ARG A 403 12.80 -10.27 -17.86
C ARG A 403 13.45 -9.00 -18.39
N ALA A 404 12.67 -7.95 -18.62
CA ALA A 404 13.16 -6.65 -19.05
C ALA A 404 14.06 -6.03 -17.99
N ARG A 405 13.64 -6.02 -16.72
CA ARG A 405 14.45 -5.48 -15.61
C ARG A 405 15.75 -6.24 -15.39
N MET A 406 15.75 -7.57 -15.52
CA MET A 406 16.98 -8.37 -15.46
C MET A 406 17.94 -8.01 -16.59
N ALA A 407 17.43 -7.79 -17.81
CA ALA A 407 18.23 -7.35 -18.93
C ALA A 407 18.76 -5.91 -18.75
N ASP A 408 17.95 -5.00 -18.21
CA ASP A 408 18.36 -3.63 -17.88
C ASP A 408 19.49 -3.65 -16.84
N TYR A 409 19.29 -4.40 -15.76
CA TYR A 409 20.27 -4.58 -14.69
C TYR A 409 21.60 -5.10 -15.23
N LEU A 410 21.61 -6.16 -16.05
CA LEU A 410 22.85 -6.72 -16.59
C LEU A 410 23.56 -5.76 -17.54
N GLY A 411 22.81 -5.06 -18.40
CA GLY A 411 23.38 -4.05 -19.30
C GLY A 411 24.06 -2.91 -18.55
N TYR A 412 23.39 -2.36 -17.53
CA TYR A 412 23.99 -1.29 -16.71
C TYR A 412 25.10 -1.80 -15.78
N SER A 413 24.98 -3.03 -15.25
CA SER A 413 26.03 -3.63 -14.43
C SER A 413 27.33 -3.79 -15.22
N ALA A 414 27.26 -4.23 -16.48
CA ALA A 414 28.43 -4.39 -17.34
C ALA A 414 29.09 -3.04 -17.69
N GLN A 415 28.30 -1.97 -17.77
CA GLN A 415 28.81 -0.62 -18.03
C GLN A 415 29.44 0.03 -16.79
N LEU A 416 28.86 -0.20 -15.61
CA LEU A 416 29.16 0.60 -14.41
C LEU A 416 30.03 -0.14 -13.38
N SER A 417 29.96 -1.47 -13.33
CA SER A 417 30.59 -2.25 -12.28
C SER A 417 31.57 -3.29 -12.85
N GLN A 418 32.74 -3.39 -12.25
CA GLN A 418 33.69 -4.49 -12.46
C GLN A 418 33.52 -5.49 -11.31
N LEU A 419 32.49 -6.34 -11.39
CA LEU A 419 32.24 -7.38 -10.39
C LEU A 419 33.15 -8.58 -10.68
N GLU A 420 34.18 -8.81 -9.85
CA GLU A 420 35.16 -9.88 -10.07
C GLU A 420 34.99 -11.13 -9.16
N GLU A 421 34.00 -11.17 -8.26
CA GLU A 421 33.77 -12.35 -7.38
C GLU A 421 32.35 -12.94 -7.47
N GLU A 422 31.30 -12.12 -7.32
CA GLU A 422 29.91 -12.54 -7.55
C GLU A 422 29.46 -12.10 -8.95
N SER A 423 29.03 -13.05 -9.79
CA SER A 423 28.59 -12.68 -11.14
C SER A 423 27.32 -11.82 -11.07
N ALA A 424 27.28 -10.71 -11.81
CA ALA A 424 26.09 -9.86 -11.92
C ALA A 424 24.81 -10.65 -12.21
N PHE A 425 24.96 -11.74 -12.96
CA PHE A 425 23.90 -12.69 -13.26
C PHE A 425 23.32 -13.35 -12.01
N ASP A 426 24.15 -13.87 -11.11
CA ASP A 426 23.69 -14.51 -9.86
C ASP A 426 22.94 -13.53 -8.97
N LEU A 427 23.49 -12.32 -8.81
CA LEU A 427 22.84 -11.23 -8.08
C LEU A 427 21.49 -10.84 -8.70
N ALA A 428 21.38 -10.84 -10.03
CA ALA A 428 20.11 -10.62 -10.71
C ALA A 428 19.11 -11.76 -10.46
N LEU A 429 19.55 -13.02 -10.44
CA LEU A 429 18.69 -14.15 -10.11
C LEU A 429 18.17 -14.05 -8.68
N ARG A 430 19.06 -13.81 -7.71
CA ARG A 430 18.71 -13.66 -6.29
C ARG A 430 17.76 -12.49 -6.05
N ALA A 431 17.94 -11.38 -6.77
CA ALA A 431 17.10 -10.20 -6.59
C ALA A 431 15.75 -10.27 -7.29
N TYR A 432 15.65 -10.95 -8.44
CA TYR A 432 14.45 -10.93 -9.28
C TYR A 432 13.77 -12.30 -9.43
N ALA A 433 14.52 -13.34 -9.79
CA ALA A 433 13.95 -14.65 -10.13
C ALA A 433 13.58 -15.45 -8.87
N LEU A 434 14.51 -15.55 -7.91
CA LEU A 434 14.33 -16.22 -6.62
C LEU A 434 13.06 -15.77 -5.88
N PRO A 435 12.87 -14.47 -5.57
CA PRO A 435 11.68 -14.03 -4.85
C PRO A 435 10.38 -14.27 -5.63
N TYR A 436 10.44 -14.28 -6.97
CA TYR A 436 9.28 -14.62 -7.79
C TYR A 436 8.89 -16.09 -7.69
N LEU A 437 9.86 -17.00 -7.72
CA LEU A 437 9.60 -18.42 -7.54
C LEU A 437 9.14 -18.73 -6.11
N GLN A 438 9.74 -18.11 -5.10
CA GLN A 438 9.27 -18.21 -3.70
C GLN A 438 7.83 -17.70 -3.55
N ALA A 439 7.49 -16.56 -4.16
CA ALA A 439 6.13 -16.04 -4.15
C ALA A 439 5.12 -16.93 -4.88
N ARG A 440 5.56 -17.71 -5.88
CA ARG A 440 4.74 -18.74 -6.55
C ARG A 440 4.62 -20.04 -5.77
N GLY A 441 5.35 -20.19 -4.66
CA GLY A 441 5.26 -21.33 -3.75
C GLY A 441 6.21 -22.50 -4.08
N TYR A 442 7.24 -22.28 -4.91
CA TYR A 442 8.29 -23.28 -5.13
C TYR A 442 9.14 -23.45 -3.86
N GLY A 443 9.58 -24.67 -3.58
CA GLY A 443 10.47 -24.97 -2.45
C GLY A 443 11.91 -24.55 -2.71
N ASP A 444 12.71 -24.33 -1.66
CA ASP A 444 14.10 -23.88 -1.81
C ASP A 444 14.95 -24.87 -2.63
N GLU A 445 14.79 -26.18 -2.44
CA GLU A 445 15.48 -27.20 -3.24
C GLU A 445 15.12 -27.11 -4.74
N GLU A 446 13.82 -27.00 -5.05
CA GLU A 446 13.33 -26.83 -6.43
C GLU A 446 13.89 -25.55 -7.07
N ILE A 447 13.93 -24.45 -6.30
CA ILE A 447 14.43 -23.17 -6.80
C ILE A 447 15.94 -23.23 -7.05
N SER A 448 16.71 -23.90 -6.18
CA SER A 448 18.14 -24.09 -6.36
C SER A 448 18.44 -24.85 -7.65
N GLU A 449 17.70 -25.92 -7.95
CA GLU A 449 17.81 -26.67 -9.21
C GLU A 449 17.40 -25.84 -10.43
N LEU A 450 16.30 -25.09 -10.33
CA LEU A 450 15.78 -24.26 -11.42
C LEU A 450 16.72 -23.10 -11.78
N LEU A 451 17.31 -22.46 -10.76
CA LEU A 451 18.15 -21.29 -10.95
C LEU A 451 19.65 -21.60 -11.05
N ASP A 452 20.07 -22.83 -10.71
CA ASP A 452 21.48 -23.25 -10.67
C ASP A 452 22.30 -22.38 -9.69
N ILE A 453 21.73 -22.14 -8.50
CA ILE A 453 22.31 -21.30 -7.44
C ILE A 453 22.60 -22.19 -6.22
N GLU A 454 23.85 -22.21 -5.80
CA GLU A 454 24.27 -22.86 -4.55
C GLU A 454 23.97 -21.95 -3.34
N ASN A 455 23.42 -22.53 -2.26
CA ASN A 455 23.03 -21.85 -1.01
C ASN A 455 22.03 -20.68 -1.18
N LEU A 456 20.74 -20.96 -0.97
CA LEU A 456 19.63 -20.00 -0.97
C LEU A 456 19.44 -19.26 0.35
#